data_AF-A0A923L7I1-F1
#
_entry.id   AF-A0A923L7I1-F1
#
_cell.length_a   1.000
_cell.length_b   1.000
_cell.length_c   1.000
_cell.angle_alpha   90.00
_cell.angle_beta   90.00
_cell.angle_gamma   90.00
#
_symmetry.space_group_name_H-M   'P 1'
#
loop_
_entity.id
_entity.type
_entity.pdbx_description
1 polymer ?
#
loop_
_entity_poly.entity_id
_entity_poly.type
_entity_poly.pdbx_seq_one_letter_code
_entity_poly.pdbx_strand_id
1 'polypeptide(L)'
;MSLRALSEKTGISFSHLSKIERGEHIPSKPTLRVLAEKLDLNLDDLFIMAGFAPEKKISSSDLLYSNPDPEELQKVKIIDKITSEFHEADLMFNDLANMTPEQLEEVYEFIKFKLSKK
;
A
#
# COMPACT_ATOMS: atom_id res chain seq x y z
N MET A 1 -12.67 20.54 -13.11
CA MET A 1 -13.15 19.71 -14.25
C MET A 1 -14.63 19.40 -14.01
N SER A 2 -15.47 19.36 -15.05
CA SER A 2 -16.90 19.03 -14.90
C SER A 2 -17.16 17.52 -15.01
N LEU A 3 -18.30 17.03 -14.49
CA LEU A 3 -18.70 15.62 -14.62
C LEU A 3 -18.87 15.17 -16.09
N ARG A 4 -19.26 16.08 -16.99
CA ARG A 4 -19.35 15.78 -18.44
C ARG A 4 -17.97 15.58 -19.03
N ALA A 5 -17.03 16.47 -18.72
CA ALA A 5 -15.64 16.33 -19.16
C ALA A 5 -14.99 15.05 -18.57
N LEU A 6 -15.32 14.70 -17.32
CA LEU A 6 -14.84 13.47 -16.72
C LEU A 6 -15.44 12.22 -17.39
N SER A 7 -16.72 12.27 -17.75
CA SER A 7 -17.39 11.21 -18.49
C SER A 7 -16.70 10.94 -19.83
N GLU A 8 -16.40 12.01 -20.58
CA GLU A 8 -15.66 11.93 -21.85
C GLU A 8 -14.24 11.38 -21.64
N LYS A 9 -13.54 11.82 -20.58
CA LYS A 9 -12.16 11.41 -20.28
C LYS A 9 -12.04 9.94 -19.84
N THR A 10 -13.04 9.41 -19.13
CA THR A 10 -12.99 8.08 -18.51
C THR A 10 -13.82 7.02 -19.24
N GLY A 11 -14.75 7.44 -20.09
CA GLY A 11 -15.75 6.56 -20.68
C GLY A 11 -16.84 6.10 -19.71
N ILE A 12 -16.82 6.55 -18.44
CA ILE A 12 -17.87 6.25 -17.46
C ILE A 12 -19.04 7.19 -17.72
N SER A 13 -20.27 6.67 -17.74
CA SER A 13 -21.43 7.50 -18.03
C SER A 13 -21.63 8.61 -16.98
N PHE A 14 -22.04 9.79 -17.43
CA PHE A 14 -22.35 10.92 -16.55
C PHE A 14 -23.28 10.55 -15.39
N SER A 15 -24.33 9.76 -15.67
CA SER A 15 -25.29 9.32 -14.63
C SER A 15 -24.60 8.46 -13.56
N HIS A 16 -23.71 7.56 -13.97
CA HIS A 16 -22.96 6.72 -13.02
C HIS A 16 -22.01 7.58 -12.19
N LEU A 17 -21.20 8.45 -12.81
CA LEU A 17 -20.31 9.36 -12.09
C LEU A 17 -21.06 10.23 -11.08
N SER A 18 -22.24 10.72 -11.48
CA SER A 18 -23.07 11.56 -10.63
C SER A 18 -23.61 10.83 -9.40
N LYS A 19 -23.93 9.54 -9.52
CA LYS A 19 -24.33 8.70 -8.38
C LYS A 19 -23.14 8.42 -7.44
N ILE A 20 -21.95 8.19 -7.99
CA ILE A 20 -20.73 8.02 -7.20
C ILE A 20 -20.43 9.30 -6.41
N GLU A 21 -20.46 10.47 -7.05
CA GLU A 21 -20.16 11.77 -6.42
C GLU A 21 -21.10 12.09 -5.25
N ARG A 22 -22.37 11.68 -5.33
CA ARG A 22 -23.34 11.83 -4.23
C ARG A 22 -23.28 10.72 -3.17
N GLY A 23 -22.41 9.73 -3.33
CA GLY A 23 -22.32 8.59 -2.42
C GLY A 23 -23.47 7.58 -2.54
N GLU A 24 -24.28 7.65 -3.60
CA GLU A 24 -25.40 6.73 -3.84
C GLU A 24 -24.94 5.38 -4.40
N HIS A 25 -23.72 5.31 -4.95
CA HIS A 25 -23.19 4.10 -5.55
C HIS A 25 -21.70 3.92 -5.23
N ILE A 26 -21.35 2.75 -4.69
CA ILE A 26 -19.95 2.38 -4.43
C ILE A 26 -19.31 1.95 -5.76
N PRO A 27 -18.25 2.61 -6.23
CA PRO A 27 -17.59 2.27 -7.49
C PRO A 27 -16.90 0.90 -7.42
N SER A 28 -16.86 0.21 -8.57
CA SER A 28 -16.11 -1.06 -8.68
C SER A 28 -14.59 -0.82 -8.72
N LYS A 29 -13.78 -1.84 -8.39
CA LYS A 29 -12.31 -1.75 -8.53
C LYS A 29 -11.86 -1.29 -9.94
N PRO A 30 -12.40 -1.84 -11.05
CA PRO A 30 -12.09 -1.30 -12.39
C PRO A 30 -12.43 0.18 -12.56
N THR A 31 -13.57 0.63 -12.04
CA THR A 31 -13.98 2.05 -12.09
C THR A 31 -12.98 2.92 -11.34
N LEU A 32 -12.56 2.50 -10.14
CA LEU A 32 -11.56 3.20 -9.33
C LEU A 32 -10.20 3.29 -10.03
N ARG A 33 -9.74 2.23 -10.72
CA ARG A 33 -8.50 2.26 -11.52
C ARG A 33 -8.55 3.29 -12.64
N VAL A 34 -9.65 3.32 -13.39
CA VAL A 34 -9.85 4.30 -14.47
C VAL A 34 -9.87 5.72 -13.91
N LEU A 35 -10.55 5.94 -12.78
CA LEU A 35 -10.59 7.24 -12.11
C LEU A 35 -9.19 7.66 -11.63
N ALA A 36 -8.45 6.76 -10.98
CA ALA A 36 -7.09 7.01 -10.51
C ALA A 36 -6.15 7.42 -11.66
N GLU A 37 -6.13 6.63 -12.75
CA GLU A 37 -5.29 6.90 -13.91
C GLU A 37 -5.64 8.24 -14.58
N LYS A 38 -6.93 8.52 -14.80
CA LYS A 38 -7.34 9.74 -15.51
C LYS A 38 -7.29 10.99 -14.65
N LEU A 39 -7.29 10.87 -13.33
CA LEU A 39 -7.23 12.01 -12.41
C LEU A 39 -5.87 12.16 -11.74
N ASP A 40 -4.91 11.30 -12.06
CA ASP A 40 -3.58 11.26 -11.44
C ASP A 40 -3.68 11.15 -9.91
N LEU A 41 -4.54 10.24 -9.44
CA LEU A 41 -4.77 9.98 -8.03
C LEU A 41 -4.09 8.68 -7.62
N ASN A 42 -3.74 8.58 -6.34
CA ASN A 42 -3.25 7.33 -5.76
C ASN A 42 -4.39 6.29 -5.71
N LEU A 43 -4.18 5.16 -6.40
CA LEU A 43 -5.16 4.08 -6.47
C LEU A 43 -5.43 3.44 -5.11
N ASP A 44 -4.41 3.29 -4.27
CA ASP A 44 -4.53 2.64 -2.98
C ASP A 44 -5.39 3.50 -2.02
N ASP A 45 -5.22 4.82 -2.05
CA ASP A 45 -6.08 5.76 -1.30
C ASP A 45 -7.56 5.63 -1.73
N LEU A 46 -7.80 5.55 -3.04
CA LEU A 46 -9.15 5.36 -3.60
C LEU A 46 -9.75 4.02 -3.15
N PHE A 47 -8.94 2.96 -3.10
CA PHE A 47 -9.38 1.65 -2.64
C PHE A 47 -9.74 1.68 -1.16
N ILE A 48 -8.88 2.26 -0.32
CA ILE A 48 -9.12 2.40 1.13
C ILE A 48 -10.41 3.18 1.39
N MET A 49 -10.60 4.33 0.72
CA MET A 49 -11.83 5.13 0.85
C MET A 49 -13.09 4.38 0.41
N ALA A 50 -12.96 3.48 -0.57
CA ALA A 50 -14.07 2.65 -1.06
C ALA A 50 -14.25 1.33 -0.27
N GLY A 51 -13.46 1.09 0.78
CA GLY A 51 -13.54 -0.12 1.61
C GLY A 51 -12.88 -1.36 0.98
N PHE A 52 -11.97 -1.18 0.03
CA PHE A 52 -11.16 -2.25 -0.55
C PHE A 52 -9.77 -2.29 0.08
N ALA A 53 -9.18 -3.49 0.10
CA ALA A 53 -7.75 -3.63 0.38
C ALA A 53 -6.92 -2.97 -0.74
N PRO A 54 -5.77 -2.34 -0.41
CA PRO A 54 -4.84 -1.76 -1.37
C PRO A 54 -4.35 -2.81 -2.36
N GLU A 55 -4.01 -2.38 -3.57
CA GLU A 55 -3.63 -3.27 -4.66
C GLU A 55 -2.15 -3.62 -4.62
N LYS A 56 -1.31 -2.65 -4.26
CA LYS A 56 0.03 -2.95 -3.81
C LYS A 56 -0.11 -3.54 -2.41
N LYS A 57 0.56 -4.69 -2.16
CA LYS A 57 0.96 -5.01 -0.79
C LYS A 57 1.75 -3.79 -0.35
N ILE A 58 1.15 -2.99 0.52
CA ILE A 58 1.82 -1.85 1.15
C ILE A 58 3.12 -2.44 1.70
N SER A 59 4.24 -2.17 1.03
CA SER A 59 5.53 -2.30 1.66
C SER A 59 5.48 -1.32 2.81
N SER A 60 5.97 -1.74 3.97
CA SER A 60 5.90 -0.95 5.20
C SER A 60 6.41 0.49 4.98
N SER A 61 7.23 0.73 3.93
CA SER A 61 7.64 2.04 3.43
C SER A 61 6.53 3.05 3.15
N ASP A 62 5.38 2.62 2.64
CA ASP A 62 4.37 3.54 2.09
C ASP A 62 3.43 4.12 3.17
N LEU A 63 3.31 3.48 4.33
CA LEU A 63 2.54 4.00 5.48
C LEU A 63 3.29 5.08 6.28
N LEU A 64 4.58 5.28 6.03
CA LEU A 64 5.43 6.17 6.84
C LEU A 64 5.52 7.62 6.34
N TYR A 65 4.86 7.99 5.24
CA TYR A 65 4.96 9.35 4.66
C TYR A 65 4.13 10.43 5.37
N SER A 66 4.11 10.44 6.70
CA SER A 66 3.59 11.57 7.49
C SER A 66 4.67 12.17 8.42
N ASN A 67 5.93 12.14 7.98
CA ASN A 67 7.12 12.65 8.68
C ASN A 67 7.70 11.61 9.68
N PRO A 68 8.35 10.54 9.18
CA PRO A 68 8.83 9.47 10.04
C PRO A 68 10.12 9.90 10.76
N ASP A 69 10.22 9.50 12.03
CA ASP A 69 11.46 9.49 12.79
C ASP A 69 12.55 8.73 11.99
N PRO A 70 13.79 9.25 11.89
CA PRO A 70 14.92 8.54 11.29
C PRO A 70 15.08 7.08 11.74
N GLU A 71 14.73 6.75 12.98
CA GLU A 71 14.78 5.37 13.49
C GLU A 71 13.75 4.45 12.82
N GLU A 72 12.52 4.92 12.64
CA GLU A 72 11.44 4.17 11.98
C GLU A 72 11.77 3.87 10.52
N LEU A 73 12.46 4.80 9.84
CA LEU A 73 12.92 4.58 8.47
C LEU A 73 13.98 3.47 8.38
N GLN A 74 14.83 3.33 9.41
CA GLN A 74 15.81 2.23 9.46
C GLN A 74 15.12 0.89 9.67
N LYS A 75 14.15 0.81 10.60
CA LYS A 75 13.37 -0.41 10.85
C LYS A 75 12.69 -0.91 9.59
N VAL A 76 12.01 -0.01 8.88
CA VAL A 76 11.26 -0.35 7.66
C VAL A 76 12.16 -0.90 6.56
N LYS A 77 13.34 -0.28 6.34
CA LYS A 77 14.31 -0.81 5.36
C LYS A 77 14.77 -2.23 5.70
N ILE A 78 14.94 -2.54 6.99
CA ILE A 78 15.33 -3.87 7.43
C ILE A 78 14.18 -4.86 7.23
N ILE A 79 12.95 -4.47 7.56
CA ILE A 79 11.74 -5.30 7.37
C ILE A 79 11.51 -5.61 5.88
N ASP A 80 11.65 -4.62 4.99
CA ASP A 80 11.51 -4.83 3.55
C ASP A 80 12.58 -5.79 3.02
N LYS A 81 13.82 -5.67 3.52
CA LYS A 81 14.91 -6.59 3.15
C LYS A 81 14.64 -8.01 3.61
N ILE A 82 14.15 -8.20 4.84
CA ILE A 82 13.77 -9.51 5.36
C ILE A 82 12.62 -10.09 4.53
N THR A 83 11.59 -9.31 4.22
CA THR A 83 10.43 -9.77 3.45
C THR A 83 10.81 -10.17 2.03
N SER A 84 11.69 -9.40 1.37
CA SER A 84 12.15 -9.70 0.02
C SER A 84 13.06 -10.92 -0.06
N GLU A 85 13.92 -11.12 0.94
CA GLU A 85 14.88 -12.24 0.94
C GLU A 85 14.26 -13.53 1.53
N PHE A 86 13.24 -13.40 2.38
CA PHE A 86 12.64 -14.51 3.13
C PHE A 86 11.11 -14.44 3.08
N HIS A 87 10.52 -14.99 2.01
CA HIS A 87 9.07 -15.01 1.76
C HIS A 87 8.24 -15.72 2.86
N GLU A 88 8.86 -16.55 3.70
CA GLU A 88 8.22 -17.25 4.83
C GLU A 88 8.20 -16.41 6.13
N ALA A 89 8.92 -15.29 6.17
CA ALA A 89 8.98 -14.40 7.33
C ALA A 89 7.67 -13.60 7.54
N ASP A 90 6.75 -13.65 6.56
CA ASP A 90 5.44 -12.98 6.61
C ASP A 90 4.60 -13.37 7.84
N LEU A 91 4.88 -14.51 8.48
CA LEU A 91 4.14 -14.98 9.66
C LEU A 91 4.56 -14.32 10.98
N MET A 92 5.63 -13.53 11.00
CA MET A 92 6.20 -12.92 12.22
C MET A 92 6.05 -11.39 12.28
N PHE A 93 5.27 -10.79 11.39
CA PHE A 93 5.20 -9.33 11.23
C PHE A 93 4.82 -8.55 12.49
N ASN A 94 3.91 -9.07 13.32
CA ASN A 94 3.49 -8.38 14.54
C ASN A 94 4.61 -8.29 15.58
N ASP A 95 5.53 -9.26 15.60
CA ASP A 95 6.65 -9.27 16.53
C ASP A 95 7.78 -8.36 16.02
N LEU A 96 8.03 -8.32 14.71
CA LEU A 96 9.03 -7.45 14.08
C LEU A 96 8.67 -5.96 14.19
N ALA A 97 7.40 -5.61 14.14
CA ALA A 97 6.93 -4.23 14.25
C ALA A 97 7.18 -3.60 15.64
N ASN A 98 7.38 -4.42 16.69
CA ASN A 98 7.64 -3.96 18.05
C ASN A 98 9.13 -3.96 18.43
N MET A 99 10.03 -4.25 17.50
CA MET A 99 11.48 -4.34 17.74
C MET A 99 12.22 -3.03 17.42
N THR A 100 13.38 -2.83 18.04
CA THR A 100 14.31 -1.74 17.70
C THR A 100 15.09 -2.05 16.42
N PRO A 101 15.70 -1.05 15.75
CA PRO A 101 16.52 -1.28 14.56
C PRO A 101 17.65 -2.29 14.79
N GLU A 102 18.30 -2.23 15.94
CA GLU A 102 19.41 -3.11 16.30
C GLU A 102 18.94 -4.56 16.44
N GLN A 103 17.77 -4.76 17.05
CA GLN A 103 17.18 -6.09 17.20
C GLN A 103 16.77 -6.69 15.85
N LEU A 104 16.26 -5.87 14.93
CA LEU A 104 15.93 -6.30 13.58
C LEU A 104 17.18 -6.70 12.79
N GLU A 105 18.29 -5.98 12.97
CA GLU A 105 19.57 -6.31 12.34
C GLU A 105 20.15 -7.63 12.86
N GLU A 106 20.04 -7.89 14.17
CA GLU A 106 20.39 -9.18 14.76
C GLU A 106 19.57 -10.34 14.19
N VAL A 107 18.25 -10.15 14.03
CA VAL A 107 17.36 -11.14 13.43
C VAL A 107 17.76 -11.41 11.98
N TYR A 108 18.02 -10.37 11.19
CA TYR A 108 18.47 -10.51 9.80
C TYR A 108 19.77 -11.33 9.70
N GLU A 109 20.78 -11.01 10.51
CA GLU A 109 22.04 -11.75 10.51
C GLU A 109 21.87 -13.19 11.01
N PHE A 110 20.99 -13.44 11.97
CA PHE A 110 20.68 -14.80 12.42
C PHE A 110 20.03 -15.65 11.32
N ILE A 111 19.04 -15.12 10.63
CA ILE A 111 18.36 -15.82 9.53
C ILE A 111 19.36 -16.12 8.40
N LYS A 112 20.15 -15.13 8.01
CA LYS A 112 21.21 -15.27 7.00
C LYS A 112 22.25 -16.33 7.40
N PHE A 113 22.68 -16.33 8.66
CA PHE A 113 23.59 -17.35 9.19
C PHE A 113 22.96 -18.75 9.10
N LYS A 114 21.70 -18.92 9.50
CA LYS A 114 20.99 -20.20 9.44
C LYS A 114 20.86 -20.74 8.02
N LEU A 115 20.60 -19.88 7.03
CA LEU A 115 20.60 -20.28 5.63
C LEU A 115 21.98 -20.70 5.13
N SER A 116 23.06 -20.03 5.55
CA SER A 116 24.43 -20.38 5.14
C SER A 116 24.92 -21.75 5.66
N LYS A 117 24.24 -22.31 6.67
CA LYS A 117 24.58 -23.58 7.31
C LYS A 117 23.80 -24.77 6.74
N LYS A 118 22.92 -24.55 5.76
CA LYS A 118 22.11 -25.56 5.09
C LYS A 118 22.68 -25.87 3.71
#